data_AF-A0A5J6Q1L5-F1
#
_entry.id   AF-A0A5J6Q1L5-F1
#
_cell.length_a   1.000
_cell.length_b   1.000
_cell.length_c   1.000
_cell.angle_alpha   90.00
_cell.angle_beta   90.00
_cell.angle_gamma   90.00
#
_symmetry.space_group_name_H-M   'P 1'
#
loop_
_entity.id
_entity.type
_entity.pdbx_description
1 polymer ?
#
loop_
_entity_poly.entity_id
_entity_poly.type
_entity_poly.pdbx_seq_one_letter_code
_entity_poly.pdbx_strand_id
1 'polypeptide(L)'
;MPGSAAPITAAARSTTARADRRGEGAMETPQEVERMLQLHARGLSQRTIAHELGCCPRTVRRYLRQGGWQPYGQPRRSRRLDEQIAWLREQFEQHRGNAEVLRQELLRQKGIDVSQRTVERAVAAWRRELRIRQLATVRYETPPGRQLQADFGQCAVSIGGERRRVHLCVLTLGYSRRLVVRPYGHERQANWLQAMEEAFRHWGGIPEQVLVDNARALVRRHDPASGELVFHPTFLAFAEHWGFTPRACRPYRPRTKGKDERGVRYVKGSGLAGHTFRSWGAMEAHLAWWMREVADVRRHGTTGERPLERFQRDEASALRPLCGKPSFLAEREQKRVVAKDCCIQLEGNWYSAPQQLIGQRITAQVRHQTVRLLHRGRIVAEHPLQSANHRCRQVIRSHWQGLLPAEQLQQARASLQPAIPDRCQATPAVGPPATRAVRTSSLARSLSDYAAVLTEVEA
;
A
#
# COMPACT_ATOMS: atom_id res chain seq x y z
N MET A 1 -48.02 10.06 16.17
CA MET A 1 -48.20 8.60 16.32
C MET A 1 -47.02 7.88 15.67
N PRO A 2 -45.90 7.67 16.38
CA PRO A 2 -44.74 7.01 15.80
C PRO A 2 -44.72 5.54 16.22
N GLY A 3 -45.06 4.66 15.28
CA GLY A 3 -44.68 3.25 15.32
C GLY A 3 -43.21 3.13 14.91
N SER A 4 -42.35 2.77 15.86
CA SER A 4 -40.93 2.53 15.61
C SER A 4 -40.69 1.03 15.49
N ALA A 5 -40.31 0.63 14.27
CA ALA A 5 -39.92 -0.71 13.91
C ALA A 5 -38.55 -1.09 14.52
N ALA A 6 -38.46 -2.34 14.95
CA ALA A 6 -37.26 -2.96 15.49
C ALA A 6 -36.15 -3.14 14.43
N PRO A 7 -34.87 -3.12 14.83
CA PRO A 7 -33.81 -3.70 14.02
C PRO A 7 -33.52 -5.15 14.43
N ILE A 8 -33.40 -5.99 13.40
CA ILE A 8 -32.88 -7.36 13.43
C ILE A 8 -31.35 -7.28 13.50
N THR A 9 -30.71 -7.99 14.44
CA THR A 9 -29.29 -8.35 14.34
C THR A 9 -28.98 -9.71 14.95
N ALA A 10 -28.83 -10.67 14.04
CA ALA A 10 -27.83 -11.74 13.97
C ALA A 10 -27.36 -12.45 15.26
N ALA A 11 -27.71 -13.73 15.31
CA ALA A 11 -27.14 -14.75 16.16
C ALA A 11 -25.63 -14.96 15.90
N ALA A 12 -24.84 -15.03 16.98
CA ALA A 12 -23.53 -15.66 16.98
C ALA A 12 -23.51 -16.77 18.05
N ARG A 13 -23.23 -17.98 17.59
CA ARG A 13 -23.22 -19.26 18.29
C ARG A 13 -22.28 -19.23 19.51
N SER A 14 -22.78 -19.60 20.69
CA SER A 14 -21.94 -20.08 21.79
C SER A 14 -21.96 -21.60 21.83
N THR A 15 -20.79 -22.13 21.55
CA THR A 15 -20.35 -23.52 21.71
C THR A 15 -20.76 -24.14 23.04
N THR A 16 -21.48 -25.27 22.93
CA THR A 16 -21.50 -26.44 23.83
C THR A 16 -20.60 -26.34 25.06
N ALA A 17 -21.19 -25.97 26.20
CA ALA A 17 -20.65 -26.23 27.51
C ALA A 17 -21.19 -27.58 28.01
N ARG A 18 -20.25 -28.51 28.17
CA ARG A 18 -20.34 -29.84 28.76
C ARG A 18 -21.25 -29.87 29.98
N ALA A 19 -22.22 -30.79 29.95
CA ALA A 19 -23.02 -31.16 31.10
C ALA A 19 -22.13 -31.61 32.25
N ASP A 20 -22.24 -30.94 33.40
CA ASP A 20 -21.79 -31.47 34.68
C ASP A 20 -23.03 -31.72 35.54
N ARG A 21 -23.43 -32.99 35.60
CA ARG A 21 -24.53 -33.50 36.41
C ARG A 21 -23.99 -33.85 37.79
N ARG A 22 -24.09 -32.91 38.74
CA ARG A 22 -24.22 -33.21 40.18
C ARG A 22 -25.19 -32.19 40.77
N GLY A 23 -26.36 -32.68 41.16
CA GLY A 23 -27.49 -31.86 41.55
C GLY A 23 -27.25 -31.08 42.83
N GLU A 24 -27.21 -29.76 42.71
CA GLU A 24 -27.53 -28.79 43.75
C GLU A 24 -28.33 -27.67 43.07
N GLY A 25 -29.46 -27.31 43.67
CA GLY A 25 -30.52 -26.52 43.06
C GLY A 25 -30.06 -25.18 42.50
N ALA A 26 -30.84 -24.68 41.53
CA ALA A 26 -30.70 -23.36 40.94
C ALA A 26 -30.36 -22.31 42.01
N MET A 27 -29.33 -21.51 41.73
CA MET A 27 -28.84 -20.47 42.63
C MET A 27 -29.91 -19.38 42.73
N GLU A 28 -30.59 -19.31 43.88
CA GLU A 28 -31.55 -18.25 44.19
C GLU A 28 -30.81 -16.90 44.19
N THR A 29 -31.34 -15.96 43.43
CA THR A 29 -30.86 -14.58 43.31
C THR A 29 -30.90 -13.88 44.67
N PRO A 30 -30.08 -12.84 44.90
CA PRO A 30 -30.11 -12.07 46.14
C PRO A 30 -31.52 -11.55 46.51
N GLN A 31 -32.34 -11.24 45.50
CA GLN A 31 -33.71 -10.77 45.65
C GLN A 31 -34.65 -11.86 46.19
N GLU A 32 -34.48 -13.11 45.75
CA GLU A 32 -35.28 -14.24 46.23
C GLU A 32 -34.98 -14.55 47.70
N VAL A 33 -33.71 -14.48 48.11
CA VAL A 33 -33.32 -14.67 49.51
C VAL A 33 -33.83 -13.54 50.42
N GLU A 34 -33.78 -12.29 49.94
CA GLU A 34 -34.37 -11.17 50.68
C GLU A 34 -35.89 -11.32 50.83
N ARG A 35 -36.56 -11.80 49.78
CA ARG A 35 -38.00 -12.09 49.82
C ARG A 35 -38.33 -13.24 50.78
N MET A 36 -37.50 -14.28 50.88
CA MET A 36 -37.64 -15.34 51.89
C MET A 36 -37.60 -14.77 53.31
N LEU A 37 -36.67 -13.85 53.59
CA LEU A 37 -36.52 -13.21 54.90
C LEU A 37 -37.72 -12.33 55.24
N GLN A 38 -38.19 -11.53 54.27
CA GLN A 38 -39.37 -10.66 54.44
C GLN A 38 -40.65 -11.47 54.70
N LEU A 39 -40.88 -12.56 53.95
CA LEU A 39 -42.04 -13.42 54.15
C LEU A 39 -41.99 -14.15 55.50
N HIS A 40 -40.79 -14.55 55.94
CA HIS A 40 -40.64 -15.15 57.27
C HIS A 40 -40.89 -14.14 58.40
N ALA A 41 -40.43 -12.90 58.26
CA ALA A 41 -40.69 -11.82 59.21
C ALA A 41 -42.18 -11.48 59.34
N ARG A 42 -42.97 -11.70 58.27
CA ARG A 42 -44.44 -11.57 58.27
C ARG A 42 -45.18 -12.77 58.89
N GLY A 43 -44.45 -13.75 59.44
CA GLY A 43 -45.02 -14.90 60.15
C GLY A 43 -45.37 -16.10 59.26
N LEU A 44 -44.99 -16.11 57.98
CA LEU A 44 -45.24 -17.26 57.11
C LEU A 44 -44.34 -18.46 57.48
N SER A 45 -44.92 -19.66 57.38
CA SER A 45 -44.20 -20.90 57.64
C SER A 45 -43.17 -21.20 56.55
N GLN A 46 -42.07 -21.87 56.89
CA GLN A 46 -41.01 -22.24 55.94
C GLN A 46 -41.52 -23.06 54.74
N ARG A 47 -42.58 -23.86 54.93
CA ARG A 47 -43.20 -24.64 53.85
C ARG A 47 -44.00 -23.77 52.89
N THR A 48 -44.70 -22.77 53.42
CA THR A 48 -45.49 -21.81 52.63
C THR A 48 -44.57 -20.96 51.76
N ILE A 49 -43.48 -20.45 52.35
CA ILE A 49 -42.46 -19.66 51.63
C ILE A 49 -41.81 -20.48 50.51
N ALA A 50 -41.51 -21.75 50.77
CA ALA A 50 -40.94 -22.66 49.79
C ALA A 50 -41.88 -22.91 48.60
N HIS A 51 -43.18 -23.09 48.86
CA HIS A 51 -44.19 -23.24 47.82
C HIS A 51 -44.37 -21.95 46.99
N GLU A 52 -44.41 -20.80 47.65
CA GLU A 52 -44.61 -19.49 47.00
C GLU A 52 -43.43 -19.09 46.09
N LEU A 53 -42.20 -19.43 46.50
CA LEU A 53 -40.98 -19.11 45.76
C LEU A 53 -40.47 -20.27 44.88
N GLY A 54 -41.19 -21.41 44.82
CA GLY A 54 -40.81 -22.54 43.99
C GLY A 54 -39.49 -23.22 44.39
N CYS A 55 -39.05 -23.06 45.64
CA CYS A 55 -37.76 -23.56 46.14
C CYS A 55 -37.96 -24.67 47.19
N CYS A 56 -36.89 -25.39 47.52
CA CYS A 56 -36.96 -26.46 48.53
C CYS A 56 -37.08 -25.87 49.96
N PRO A 57 -37.93 -26.42 50.86
CA PRO A 57 -38.01 -25.97 52.25
C PRO A 57 -36.67 -26.01 53.02
N ARG A 58 -35.73 -26.88 52.61
CA ARG A 58 -34.36 -26.91 53.16
C ARG A 58 -33.55 -25.68 52.76
N THR A 59 -33.78 -25.14 51.56
CA THR A 59 -33.15 -23.92 51.04
C THR A 59 -33.63 -22.69 51.81
N VAL A 60 -34.94 -22.55 52.03
CA VAL A 60 -35.51 -21.50 52.87
C VAL A 60 -34.92 -21.56 54.28
N ARG A 61 -34.91 -22.74 54.90
CA ARG A 61 -34.32 -22.93 56.23
C ARG A 61 -32.83 -22.55 56.28
N ARG A 62 -32.06 -22.89 55.24
CA ARG A 62 -30.63 -22.55 55.15
C ARG A 62 -30.42 -21.05 55.16
N TYR A 63 -31.13 -20.31 54.30
CA TYR A 63 -30.98 -18.87 54.18
C TYR A 63 -31.55 -18.10 55.38
N LEU A 64 -32.65 -18.56 55.98
CA LEU A 64 -33.17 -17.99 57.22
C LEU A 64 -32.19 -18.13 58.39
N ARG A 65 -31.48 -19.26 58.50
CA ARG A 65 -30.41 -19.43 59.50
C ARG A 65 -29.18 -18.58 59.21
N GLN A 66 -28.87 -18.37 57.94
CA GLN A 66 -27.71 -17.58 57.50
C GLN A 66 -27.96 -16.06 57.58
N GLY A 67 -29.22 -15.62 57.66
CA GLY A 67 -29.59 -14.21 57.82
C GLY A 67 -29.40 -13.35 56.56
N GLY A 68 -29.18 -13.96 55.39
CA GLY A 68 -28.93 -13.23 54.16
C GLY A 68 -28.36 -14.10 53.04
N TRP A 69 -28.30 -13.53 51.84
CA TRP A 69 -27.60 -14.14 50.71
C TRP A 69 -26.10 -14.01 50.90
N GLN A 70 -25.38 -15.13 50.85
CA GLN A 70 -23.92 -15.14 50.76
C GLN A 70 -23.47 -15.78 49.46
N PRO A 71 -22.55 -15.15 48.71
CA PRO A 71 -21.95 -15.78 47.55
C PRO A 71 -21.14 -17.00 48.01
N TYR A 72 -21.21 -18.08 47.23
CA TYR A 72 -20.36 -19.23 47.49
C TYR A 72 -18.89 -18.83 47.32
N GLY A 73 -18.18 -18.64 48.43
CA GLY A 73 -16.75 -18.37 48.42
C GLY A 73 -16.02 -19.61 47.94
N GLN A 74 -15.37 -19.55 46.77
CA GLN A 74 -14.44 -20.61 46.39
C GLN A 74 -13.27 -20.62 47.39
N PRO A 75 -13.00 -21.73 48.08
CA PRO A 75 -11.83 -21.79 48.94
C PRO A 75 -10.58 -21.61 48.07
N ARG A 76 -9.81 -20.55 48.34
CA ARG A 76 -8.48 -20.37 47.74
C ARG A 76 -7.57 -21.46 48.30
N ARG A 77 -7.44 -22.58 47.58
CA ARG A 77 -6.42 -23.59 47.88
C ARG A 77 -5.05 -22.94 47.74
N SER A 78 -4.20 -23.12 48.75
CA SER A 78 -2.77 -22.76 48.67
C SER A 78 -2.16 -23.48 47.47
N ARG A 79 -1.48 -22.73 46.60
CA ARG A 79 -0.79 -23.28 45.44
C ARG A 79 0.60 -23.69 45.87
N ARG A 80 1.11 -24.76 45.28
CA ARG A 80 2.44 -25.35 45.54
C ARG A 80 3.62 -24.38 45.37
N LEU A 81 3.42 -23.22 44.74
CA LEU A 81 4.44 -22.21 44.47
C LEU A 81 4.24 -20.91 45.27
N ASP A 82 3.23 -20.82 46.13
CA ASP A 82 2.90 -19.58 46.84
C ASP A 82 4.03 -19.14 47.80
N GLU A 83 4.74 -20.10 48.40
CA GLU A 83 5.89 -19.83 49.27
C GLU A 83 7.15 -19.40 48.50
N GLN A 84 7.21 -19.68 47.19
CA GLN A 84 8.39 -19.42 46.36
C GLN A 84 8.22 -18.21 45.44
N ILE A 85 7.16 -17.40 45.64
CA ILE A 85 6.83 -16.25 44.79
C ILE A 85 7.99 -15.24 44.72
N ALA A 86 8.63 -14.94 45.85
CA ALA A 86 9.73 -13.96 45.89
C ALA A 86 10.94 -14.42 45.05
N TRP A 87 11.38 -15.66 45.25
CA TRP A 87 12.48 -16.26 44.49
C TRP A 87 12.13 -16.41 43.00
N LEU A 88 10.89 -16.82 42.69
CA LEU A 88 10.41 -16.93 41.32
C LEU A 88 10.43 -15.58 40.59
N ARG A 89 10.15 -14.47 41.29
CA ARG A 89 10.18 -13.13 40.70
C ARG A 89 11.60 -12.70 40.35
N GLU A 90 12.56 -12.91 41.24
CA GLU A 90 13.97 -12.60 41.01
C GLU A 90 14.52 -13.40 39.82
N GLN A 91 14.28 -14.72 39.81
CA GLN A 91 14.69 -15.59 38.70
C GLN A 91 13.96 -15.25 37.39
N PHE A 92 12.68 -14.86 37.47
CA PHE A 92 11.92 -14.39 36.31
C PHE A 92 12.57 -13.18 35.63
N GLU A 93 13.04 -12.23 36.43
CA GLU A 93 13.71 -11.02 35.94
C GLU A 93 15.10 -11.35 35.39
N GLN A 94 15.88 -12.19 36.09
CA GLN A 94 17.21 -12.64 35.66
C GLN A 94 17.18 -13.38 34.32
N HIS A 95 16.22 -14.29 34.14
CA HIS A 95 16.06 -15.11 32.92
C HIS A 95 15.13 -14.50 31.87
N ARG A 96 14.86 -13.18 31.97
CA ARG A 96 14.08 -12.40 30.99
C ARG A 96 12.71 -13.00 30.64
N GLY A 97 12.07 -13.67 31.60
CA GLY A 97 10.71 -14.20 31.48
C GLY A 97 10.54 -15.55 30.78
N ASN A 98 11.61 -16.34 30.62
CA ASN A 98 11.55 -17.69 30.09
C ASN A 98 11.05 -18.70 31.14
N ALA A 99 9.78 -19.10 31.05
CA ALA A 99 9.14 -20.00 32.02
C ALA A 99 9.72 -21.43 32.03
N GLU A 100 10.34 -21.88 30.93
CA GLU A 100 10.96 -23.21 30.90
C GLU A 100 12.28 -23.23 31.65
N VAL A 101 13.09 -22.18 31.51
CA VAL A 101 14.33 -22.01 32.31
C VAL A 101 13.98 -21.90 33.80
N LEU A 102 12.92 -21.16 34.14
CA LEU A 102 12.45 -21.08 35.52
C LEU A 102 12.01 -22.43 36.10
N ARG A 103 11.38 -23.28 35.27
CA ARG A 103 10.99 -24.63 35.68
C ARG A 103 12.22 -25.50 35.96
N GLN A 104 13.25 -25.41 35.12
CA GLN A 104 14.50 -26.13 35.29
C GLN A 104 15.24 -25.66 36.57
N GLU A 105 15.28 -24.35 36.82
CA GLU A 105 15.90 -23.80 38.04
C GLU A 105 15.11 -24.14 39.31
N LEU A 106 13.76 -24.17 39.25
CA LEU A 106 12.93 -24.65 40.36
C LEU A 106 13.26 -26.09 40.74
N LEU A 107 13.44 -26.96 39.74
CA LEU A 107 13.81 -28.34 39.96
C LEU A 107 15.24 -28.45 40.52
N ARG A 108 16.19 -27.71 39.94
CA ARG A 108 17.60 -27.77 40.29
C ARG A 108 17.92 -27.21 41.68
N GLN A 109 17.34 -26.06 42.04
CA GLN A 109 17.73 -25.32 43.25
C GLN A 109 16.77 -25.55 44.43
N LYS A 110 15.50 -25.87 44.15
CA LYS A 110 14.46 -26.04 45.18
C LYS A 110 13.92 -27.47 45.25
N GLY A 111 14.30 -28.34 44.32
CA GLY A 111 13.78 -29.71 44.25
C GLY A 111 12.28 -29.78 43.92
N ILE A 112 11.70 -28.70 43.41
CA ILE A 112 10.26 -28.61 43.16
C ILE A 112 9.98 -29.02 41.71
N ASP A 113 9.51 -30.25 41.52
CA ASP A 113 9.05 -30.73 40.22
C ASP A 113 7.61 -30.31 39.94
N VAL A 114 7.43 -29.41 38.97
CA VAL A 114 6.14 -28.87 38.51
C VAL A 114 6.09 -28.77 36.99
N SER A 115 4.88 -28.91 36.43
CA SER A 115 4.67 -28.71 35.00
C SER A 115 4.98 -27.27 34.56
N GLN A 116 5.42 -27.10 33.32
CA GLN A 116 5.64 -25.78 32.70
C GLN A 116 4.39 -24.89 32.82
N ARG A 117 3.20 -25.46 32.59
CA ARG A 117 1.91 -24.75 32.69
C ARG A 117 1.62 -24.20 34.09
N THR A 118 2.17 -24.82 35.14
CA THR A 118 2.06 -24.33 36.53
C THR A 118 2.93 -23.09 36.74
N VAL A 119 4.17 -23.14 36.25
CA VAL A 119 5.10 -22.00 36.29
C VAL A 119 4.56 -20.83 35.47
N GLU A 120 4.05 -21.08 34.26
CA GLU A 120 3.44 -20.05 33.40
C GLU A 120 2.26 -19.34 34.05
N ARG A 121 1.42 -20.08 34.81
CA ARG A 121 0.32 -19.48 35.58
C ARG A 121 0.83 -18.63 36.73
N ALA A 122 1.88 -19.08 37.44
CA ALA A 122 2.47 -18.33 38.54
C ALA A 122 3.10 -17.01 38.08
N VAL A 123 3.79 -17.03 36.93
CA VAL A 123 4.45 -15.84 36.37
C VAL A 123 3.58 -15.03 35.40
N ALA A 124 2.31 -15.40 35.19
CA ALA A 124 1.44 -14.80 34.18
C ALA A 124 1.27 -13.28 34.35
N ALA A 125 1.13 -12.82 35.59
CA ALA A 125 1.02 -11.39 35.91
C ALA A 125 2.31 -10.64 35.54
N TRP A 126 3.48 -11.17 35.92
CA TRP A 126 4.77 -10.56 35.60
C TRP A 126 5.11 -10.65 34.12
N ARG A 127 4.73 -11.73 33.42
CA ARG A 127 4.80 -11.80 31.95
C ARG A 127 3.94 -10.72 31.30
N ARG A 128 2.73 -10.49 31.82
CA ARG A 128 1.86 -9.40 31.34
C ARG A 128 2.51 -8.04 31.60
N GLU A 129 3.06 -7.79 32.78
CA GLU A 129 3.78 -6.55 33.09
C GLU A 129 5.02 -6.36 32.23
N LEU A 130 5.87 -7.38 32.10
CA LEU A 130 7.05 -7.35 31.24
C LEU A 130 6.67 -7.09 29.79
N ARG A 131 5.58 -7.71 29.31
CA ARG A 131 5.01 -7.45 27.99
C ARG A 131 4.51 -6.01 27.87
N ILE A 132 3.81 -5.49 28.87
CA ILE A 132 3.35 -4.09 28.91
C ILE A 132 4.55 -3.15 28.90
N ARG A 133 5.60 -3.39 29.70
CA ARG A 133 6.84 -2.59 29.72
C ARG A 133 7.59 -2.68 28.38
N GLN A 134 7.63 -3.84 27.75
CA GLN A 134 8.22 -4.03 26.41
C GLN A 134 7.41 -3.35 25.31
N LEU A 135 6.09 -3.25 25.47
CA LEU A 135 5.17 -2.55 24.57
C LEU A 135 5.10 -1.04 24.83
N ALA A 136 5.33 -0.62 26.08
CA ALA A 136 5.36 0.77 26.53
C ALA A 136 6.53 1.46 25.84
N THR A 137 6.18 2.19 24.78
CA THR A 137 7.13 2.87 23.91
C THR A 137 6.72 4.32 23.83
N VAL A 138 7.64 5.22 24.14
CA VAL A 138 7.48 6.65 23.83
C VAL A 138 7.45 6.75 22.31
N ARG A 139 6.28 7.08 21.75
CA ARG A 139 6.11 7.22 20.32
C ARG A 139 6.81 8.49 19.86
N TYR A 140 7.74 8.35 18.92
CA TYR A 140 8.44 9.48 18.34
C TYR A 140 7.54 10.18 17.31
N GLU A 141 6.88 11.25 17.74
CA GLU A 141 6.16 12.15 16.85
C GLU A 141 7.11 13.22 16.29
N THR A 142 6.93 13.53 15.02
CA THR A 142 7.74 14.51 14.30
C THR A 142 6.89 15.75 14.03
N PRO A 143 7.40 16.97 14.22
CA PRO A 143 6.66 18.18 13.89
C PRO A 143 6.34 18.26 12.38
N PRO A 144 5.37 19.11 11.99
CA PRO A 144 4.95 19.25 10.60
C PRO A 144 6.12 19.56 9.66
N GLY A 145 6.16 18.91 8.50
CA GLY A 145 7.15 19.16 7.44
C GLY A 145 8.56 18.64 7.74
N ARG A 146 8.82 18.12 8.95
CA ARG A 146 10.17 17.72 9.35
C ARG A 146 10.65 16.42 8.71
N GLN A 147 9.80 15.40 8.64
CA GLN A 147 10.25 14.07 8.24
C GLN A 147 9.26 13.42 7.29
N LEU A 148 9.78 12.97 6.16
CA LEU A 148 9.18 11.98 5.28
C LEU A 148 9.83 10.63 5.57
N GLN A 149 9.03 9.57 5.58
CA GLN A 149 9.56 8.21 5.62
C GLN A 149 9.23 7.52 4.29
N ALA A 150 10.21 6.84 3.71
CA ALA A 150 10.10 6.18 2.43
C ALA A 150 10.48 4.70 2.54
N ASP A 151 9.57 3.84 2.11
CA ASP A 151 9.74 2.40 2.19
C ASP A 151 9.26 1.69 0.92
N PHE A 152 9.84 0.53 0.63
CA PHE A 152 9.39 -0.33 -0.45
C PHE A 152 8.73 -1.58 0.09
N GLY A 153 7.56 -1.90 -0.44
CA GLY A 153 6.86 -3.16 -0.19
C GLY A 153 6.65 -3.93 -1.47
N GLN A 154 6.67 -5.26 -1.41
CA GLN A 154 6.32 -6.11 -2.56
C GLN A 154 5.00 -6.85 -2.34
N CYS A 155 4.18 -6.98 -3.38
CA CYS A 155 2.99 -7.83 -3.39
C CYS A 155 2.75 -8.43 -4.79
N ALA A 156 1.93 -9.47 -4.87
CA ALA A 156 1.49 -10.04 -6.13
C ALA A 156 0.10 -9.50 -6.49
N VAL A 157 -0.05 -8.96 -7.69
CA VAL A 157 -1.29 -8.38 -8.20
C VAL A 157 -1.60 -9.02 -9.56
N SER A 158 -2.87 -9.31 -9.85
CA SER A 158 -3.26 -9.78 -11.18
C SER A 158 -3.43 -8.58 -12.12
N ILE A 159 -2.62 -8.51 -13.16
CA ILE A 159 -2.61 -7.44 -14.17
C ILE A 159 -2.67 -8.07 -15.55
N GLY A 160 -3.74 -7.80 -16.30
CA GLY A 160 -3.97 -8.37 -17.64
C GLY A 160 -4.15 -9.89 -17.61
N GLY A 161 -4.74 -10.43 -16.54
CA GLY A 161 -4.91 -11.88 -16.35
C GLY A 161 -3.69 -12.60 -15.76
N GLU A 162 -2.53 -11.94 -15.69
CA GLU A 162 -1.29 -12.54 -15.16
C GLU A 162 -0.97 -12.06 -13.75
N ARG A 163 -0.53 -12.97 -12.88
CA ARG A 163 -0.02 -12.61 -11.54
C ARG A 163 1.38 -12.05 -11.65
N ARG A 164 1.53 -10.74 -11.42
CA ARG A 164 2.80 -10.02 -11.48
C ARG A 164 3.24 -9.56 -10.09
N ARG A 165 4.55 -9.62 -9.84
CA ARG A 165 5.14 -9.02 -8.64
C ARG A 165 5.27 -7.51 -8.83
N VAL A 166 4.66 -6.75 -7.93
CA VAL A 166 4.65 -5.29 -7.92
C VAL A 166 5.41 -4.80 -6.70
N HIS A 167 6.34 -3.89 -6.92
CA HIS A 167 7.08 -3.17 -5.90
C HIS A 167 6.40 -1.81 -5.68
N LEU A 168 5.94 -1.54 -4.46
CA LEU A 168 5.23 -0.33 -4.06
C LEU A 168 6.19 0.55 -3.28
N CYS A 169 6.56 1.70 -3.84
CA CYS A 169 7.19 2.76 -3.08
C CYS A 169 6.09 3.50 -2.32
N VAL A 170 6.15 3.48 -0.99
CA VAL A 170 5.22 4.16 -0.11
C VAL A 170 5.98 5.26 0.62
N LEU A 171 5.56 6.50 0.40
CA LEU A 171 6.15 7.68 1.01
C LEU A 171 5.12 8.30 1.96
N THR A 172 5.43 8.35 3.25
CA THR A 172 4.50 8.81 4.29
C THR A 172 5.06 10.01 5.04
N LEU A 173 4.32 11.12 5.07
CA LEU A 173 4.66 12.27 5.92
C LEU A 173 4.54 11.90 7.40
N GLY A 174 5.57 12.24 8.16
CA GLY A 174 5.76 11.86 9.55
C GLY A 174 4.80 12.52 10.53
N TYR A 175 4.18 13.64 10.17
CA TYR A 175 3.18 14.34 10.99
C TYR A 175 1.75 14.00 10.58
N SER A 176 1.32 14.35 9.36
CA SER A 176 -0.07 14.15 8.92
C SER A 176 -0.44 12.70 8.64
N ARG A 177 0.54 11.81 8.42
CA ARG A 177 0.34 10.44 7.90
C ARG A 177 -0.20 10.42 6.47
N ARG A 178 -0.18 11.56 5.77
CA ARG A 178 -0.53 11.64 4.36
C ARG A 178 0.52 10.88 3.56
N LEU A 179 0.06 10.06 2.63
CA LEU A 179 0.91 9.12 1.91
C LEU A 179 0.80 9.28 0.39
N VAL A 180 1.89 8.98 -0.30
CA VAL A 180 1.94 8.81 -1.75
C VAL A 180 2.44 7.40 -2.04
N VAL A 181 1.80 6.74 -3.00
CA VAL A 181 2.12 5.37 -3.43
C VAL A 181 2.43 5.38 -4.91
N ARG A 182 3.56 4.75 -5.27
CA ARG A 182 3.94 4.49 -6.67
C ARG A 182 4.29 3.02 -6.89
N PRO A 183 3.59 2.33 -7.80
CA PRO A 183 3.95 0.97 -8.18
C PRO A 183 5.11 0.98 -9.19
N TYR A 184 5.99 -0.02 -9.11
CA TYR A 184 7.09 -0.28 -10.04
C TYR A 184 7.27 -1.78 -10.25
N GLY A 185 7.85 -2.17 -11.38
CA GLY A 185 8.25 -3.57 -11.62
C GLY A 185 9.48 -4.02 -10.81
N HIS A 186 10.28 -3.07 -10.33
CA HIS A 186 11.53 -3.30 -9.60
C HIS A 186 11.78 -2.17 -8.57
N GLU A 187 12.78 -2.34 -7.69
CA GLU A 187 13.17 -1.36 -6.66
C GLU A 187 14.54 -0.72 -6.94
N ARG A 188 14.78 -0.32 -8.19
CA ARG A 188 16.04 0.34 -8.60
C ARG A 188 16.12 1.75 -8.00
N GLN A 189 17.35 2.27 -7.84
CA GLN A 189 17.58 3.63 -7.33
C GLN A 189 16.76 4.69 -8.09
N ALA A 190 16.68 4.60 -9.42
CA ALA A 190 15.88 5.53 -10.23
C ALA A 190 14.40 5.58 -9.79
N ASN A 191 13.83 4.46 -9.38
CA ASN A 191 12.43 4.38 -8.95
C ASN A 191 12.22 5.07 -7.59
N TRP A 192 13.20 4.98 -6.68
CA TRP A 192 13.18 5.74 -5.42
C TRP A 192 13.20 7.24 -5.68
N LEU A 193 14.12 7.70 -6.51
CA LEU A 193 14.25 9.14 -6.84
C LEU A 193 12.99 9.65 -7.53
N GLN A 194 12.43 8.86 -8.46
CA GLN A 194 11.22 9.21 -9.17
C GLN A 194 10.03 9.34 -8.22
N ALA A 195 9.84 8.35 -7.35
CA ALA A 195 8.73 8.34 -6.40
C ALA A 195 8.81 9.50 -5.41
N MET A 196 10.01 9.83 -4.91
CA MET A 196 10.23 10.99 -4.05
C MET A 196 9.90 12.30 -4.77
N GLU A 197 10.40 12.46 -6.00
CA GLU A 197 10.16 13.66 -6.78
C GLU A 197 8.67 13.88 -7.10
N GLU A 198 7.97 12.81 -7.49
CA GLU A 198 6.53 12.85 -7.71
C GLU A 198 5.75 13.13 -6.43
N ALA A 199 6.21 12.62 -5.28
CA ALA A 199 5.59 12.90 -3.99
C ALA A 199 5.78 14.37 -3.57
N PHE A 200 6.97 14.94 -3.76
CA PHE A 200 7.20 16.37 -3.50
C PHE A 200 6.28 17.24 -4.35
N ARG A 201 6.11 16.91 -5.64
CA ARG A 201 5.16 17.60 -6.52
C ARG A 201 3.72 17.41 -6.07
N HIS A 202 3.34 16.21 -5.65
CA HIS A 202 1.98 15.92 -5.18
C HIS A 202 1.61 16.75 -3.95
N TRP A 203 2.53 16.94 -3.00
CA TRP A 203 2.30 17.77 -1.82
C TRP A 203 2.54 19.26 -2.05
N GLY A 204 3.17 19.65 -3.17
CA GLY A 204 3.55 21.04 -3.44
C GLY A 204 4.75 21.53 -2.61
N GLY A 205 5.50 20.62 -1.98
CA GLY A 205 6.58 20.99 -1.08
C GLY A 205 7.50 19.83 -0.69
N ILE A 206 8.60 20.17 -0.03
CA ILE A 206 9.72 19.27 0.27
C ILE A 206 9.90 19.21 1.80
N PRO A 207 9.94 18.01 2.39
CA PRO A 207 10.21 17.84 3.81
C PRO A 207 11.66 18.18 4.15
N GLU A 208 11.94 18.54 5.40
CA GLU A 208 13.32 18.81 5.86
C GLU A 208 14.21 17.57 5.77
N GLN A 209 13.65 16.40 6.12
CA GLN A 209 14.40 15.14 6.20
C GLN A 209 13.65 14.01 5.51
N VAL A 210 14.39 13.16 4.80
CA VAL A 210 13.86 11.92 4.20
C VAL A 210 14.53 10.74 4.87
N LEU A 211 13.74 10.01 5.66
CA LEU A 211 14.15 8.77 6.31
C LEU A 211 13.91 7.60 5.36
N VAL A 212 14.98 6.93 4.98
CA VAL A 212 14.97 5.72 4.15
C VAL A 212 15.39 4.52 4.99
N ASP A 213 14.95 3.33 4.60
CA ASP A 213 15.56 2.12 5.13
C ASP A 213 16.99 1.93 4.58
N ASN A 214 17.73 0.97 5.13
CA ASN A 214 19.05 0.55 4.64
C ASN A 214 18.97 -0.21 3.29
N ALA A 215 18.11 0.26 2.39
CA ALA A 215 17.98 -0.26 1.04
C ALA A 215 19.30 -0.07 0.30
N ARG A 216 19.85 -1.17 -0.25
CA ARG A 216 21.12 -1.18 -1.01
C ARG A 216 21.12 -0.19 -2.19
N ALA A 217 19.94 0.17 -2.70
CA ALA A 217 19.79 1.15 -3.76
C ALA A 217 20.14 2.59 -3.32
N LEU A 218 20.04 2.91 -2.02
CA LEU A 218 20.27 4.26 -1.48
C LEU A 218 21.44 4.31 -0.50
N VAL A 219 21.70 3.23 0.21
CA VAL A 219 22.76 3.10 1.20
C VAL A 219 23.85 2.18 0.68
N ARG A 220 25.06 2.71 0.51
CA ARG A 220 26.23 1.98 -0.02
C ARG A 220 26.92 1.17 1.06
N ARG A 221 27.11 1.76 2.24
CA ARG A 221 27.67 1.09 3.42
C ARG A 221 26.91 1.52 4.66
N HIS A 222 26.64 0.55 5.52
CA HIS A 222 26.10 0.79 6.84
C HIS A 222 26.79 -0.17 7.80
N ASP A 223 27.66 0.34 8.67
CA ASP A 223 28.27 -0.43 9.74
C ASP A 223 27.59 -0.08 11.08
N PRO A 224 26.82 -1.02 11.68
CA PRO A 224 26.17 -0.80 12.96
C PRO A 224 27.13 -0.64 14.13
N ALA A 225 28.36 -1.17 14.05
CA ALA A 225 29.33 -1.18 15.15
C ALA A 225 30.13 0.12 15.23
N SER A 226 30.58 0.64 14.08
CA SER A 226 31.26 1.95 13.99
C SER A 226 30.30 3.13 13.84
N GLY A 227 29.05 2.88 13.44
CA GLY A 227 28.08 3.92 13.12
C GLY A 227 28.30 4.59 11.76
N GLU A 228 29.21 4.05 10.93
CA GLU A 228 29.49 4.56 9.59
C GLU A 228 28.28 4.33 8.66
N LEU A 229 27.72 5.43 8.15
CA LEU A 229 26.61 5.43 7.20
C LEU A 229 27.04 6.20 5.94
N VAL A 230 27.14 5.49 4.82
CA VAL A 230 27.53 6.05 3.53
C VAL A 230 26.38 5.86 2.55
N PHE A 231 25.76 6.97 2.15
CA PHE A 231 24.76 6.99 1.09
C PHE A 231 25.39 6.91 -0.29
N HIS A 232 24.60 6.51 -1.29
CA HIS A 232 25.02 6.53 -2.68
C HIS A 232 25.25 7.98 -3.16
N PRO A 233 26.31 8.29 -3.92
CA PRO A 233 26.60 9.65 -4.39
C PRO A 233 25.43 10.29 -5.15
N THR A 234 24.78 9.53 -6.03
CA THR A 234 23.58 9.97 -6.76
C THR A 234 22.41 10.36 -5.85
N PHE A 235 22.23 9.66 -4.72
CA PHE A 235 21.18 10.00 -3.76
C PHE A 235 21.54 11.27 -2.96
N LEU A 236 22.82 11.47 -2.64
CA LEU A 236 23.29 12.72 -2.03
C LEU A 236 23.11 13.91 -2.98
N ALA A 237 23.46 13.77 -4.26
CA ALA A 237 23.23 14.80 -5.27
C ALA A 237 21.74 15.11 -5.45
N PHE A 238 20.87 14.10 -5.42
CA PHE A 238 19.42 14.30 -5.43
C PHE A 238 18.93 15.05 -4.18
N ALA A 239 19.48 14.73 -3.01
CA ALA A 239 19.14 15.38 -1.76
C ALA A 239 19.58 16.85 -1.74
N GLU A 240 20.75 17.16 -2.30
CA GLU A 240 21.24 18.53 -2.50
C GLU A 240 20.36 19.30 -3.48
N HIS A 241 20.06 18.72 -4.65
CA HIS A 241 19.21 19.32 -5.67
C HIS A 241 17.84 19.74 -5.10
N TRP A 242 17.18 18.84 -4.37
CA TRP A 242 15.88 19.15 -3.75
C TRP A 242 15.99 19.87 -2.41
N GLY A 243 17.16 19.85 -1.76
CA GLY A 243 17.42 20.56 -0.51
C GLY A 243 16.80 19.88 0.73
N PHE A 244 16.88 18.55 0.82
CA PHE A 244 16.49 17.78 2.02
C PHE A 244 17.69 17.04 2.63
N THR A 245 17.61 16.66 3.90
CA THR A 245 18.65 15.86 4.56
C THR A 245 18.29 14.36 4.54
N PRO A 246 19.12 13.50 3.92
CA PRO A 246 18.88 12.05 3.94
C PRO A 246 19.21 11.48 5.31
N ARG A 247 18.35 10.59 5.82
CA ARG A 247 18.52 9.85 7.07
C ARG A 247 18.29 8.37 6.82
N ALA A 248 19.07 7.51 7.45
CA ALA A 248 18.84 6.06 7.42
C ALA A 248 18.40 5.57 8.79
N CYS A 249 17.59 4.51 8.81
CA CYS A 249 17.24 3.85 10.05
C CYS A 249 18.45 3.15 10.67
N ARG A 250 18.72 3.39 11.97
CA ARG A 250 19.71 2.61 12.71
C ARG A 250 19.27 1.14 12.77
N PRO A 251 20.12 0.17 12.37
CA PRO A 251 19.87 -1.25 12.55
C PRO A 251 19.57 -1.57 14.01
N TYR A 252 18.71 -2.55 14.26
CA TYR A 252 18.33 -3.02 15.60
C TYR A 252 17.50 -2.03 16.45
N ARG A 253 16.99 -0.91 15.90
CA ARG A 253 15.88 -0.13 16.49
C ARG A 253 14.62 -0.10 15.58
N PRO A 254 13.93 -1.24 15.41
CA PRO A 254 12.66 -1.30 14.66
C PRO A 254 11.57 -0.38 15.23
N ARG A 255 11.68 0.02 16.50
CA ARG A 255 10.72 0.86 17.21
C ARG A 255 10.52 2.27 16.61
N THR A 256 11.53 2.80 15.91
CA THR A 256 11.48 4.13 15.26
C THR A 256 10.87 4.12 13.84
N LYS A 257 10.79 2.95 13.19
CA LYS A 257 10.30 2.78 11.79
C LYS A 257 8.84 2.33 11.70
N GLY A 258 8.11 2.27 12.83
CA GLY A 258 6.76 1.70 12.88
C GLY A 258 5.67 2.44 12.09
N LYS A 259 5.95 3.61 11.51
CA LYS A 259 4.99 4.39 10.71
C LYS A 259 4.89 3.80 9.28
N ASP A 260 6.01 3.46 8.65
CA ASP A 260 6.05 2.94 7.27
C ASP A 260 5.69 1.46 7.12
N GLU A 261 6.11 0.60 8.06
CA GLU A 261 5.70 -0.81 8.04
C GLU A 261 4.17 -0.95 8.07
N ARG A 262 3.49 0.01 8.71
CA ARG A 262 2.02 0.12 8.71
C ARG A 262 1.50 0.72 7.41
N GLY A 263 2.20 1.69 6.81
CA GLY A 263 1.86 2.29 5.52
C GLY A 263 1.83 1.24 4.40
N VAL A 264 2.92 0.50 4.20
CA VAL A 264 3.02 -0.57 3.20
C VAL A 264 1.94 -1.64 3.42
N ARG A 265 1.75 -2.07 4.68
CA ARG A 265 0.71 -3.06 5.03
C ARG A 265 -0.68 -2.53 4.71
N TYR A 266 -0.94 -1.26 4.99
CA TYR A 266 -2.22 -0.62 4.72
C TYR A 266 -2.52 -0.55 3.22
N VAL A 267 -1.55 -0.15 2.40
CA VAL A 267 -1.72 -0.12 0.93
C VAL A 267 -2.01 -1.52 0.40
N LYS A 268 -1.28 -2.54 0.86
CA LYS A 268 -1.52 -3.93 0.45
C LYS A 268 -2.92 -4.43 0.85
N GLY A 269 -3.34 -4.15 2.08
CA GLY A 269 -4.59 -4.67 2.64
C GLY A 269 -5.84 -3.92 2.19
N SER A 270 -5.77 -2.61 2.02
CA SER A 270 -6.94 -1.77 1.68
C SER A 270 -6.92 -1.25 0.24
N GLY A 271 -5.73 -1.00 -0.33
CA GLY A 271 -5.61 -0.44 -1.68
C GLY A 271 -5.61 -1.48 -2.78
N LEU A 272 -5.05 -2.67 -2.53
CA LEU A 272 -4.80 -3.67 -3.58
C LEU A 272 -5.40 -5.05 -3.31
N ALA A 273 -5.72 -5.38 -2.05
CA ALA A 273 -6.21 -6.71 -1.71
C ALA A 273 -7.51 -7.03 -2.47
N GLY A 274 -7.54 -8.18 -3.14
CA GLY A 274 -8.71 -8.63 -3.92
C GLY A 274 -8.90 -7.94 -5.26
N HIS A 275 -8.12 -6.92 -5.60
CA HIS A 275 -8.24 -6.23 -6.88
C HIS A 275 -7.49 -6.96 -8.01
N THR A 276 -8.08 -6.90 -9.20
CA THR A 276 -7.46 -7.28 -10.47
C THR A 276 -7.53 -6.10 -11.42
N PHE A 277 -6.52 -5.92 -12.26
CA PHE A 277 -6.43 -4.78 -13.16
C PHE A 277 -6.24 -5.23 -14.59
N ARG A 278 -6.84 -4.53 -15.55
CA ARG A 278 -6.65 -4.80 -16.98
C ARG A 278 -5.24 -4.47 -17.48
N SER A 279 -4.60 -3.47 -16.86
CA SER A 279 -3.29 -2.97 -17.27
C SER A 279 -2.57 -2.28 -16.11
N TRP A 280 -1.28 -2.01 -16.28
CA TRP A 280 -0.48 -1.27 -15.31
C TRP A 280 -1.04 0.13 -15.03
N GLY A 281 -1.37 0.88 -16.09
CA GLY A 281 -1.96 2.21 -15.96
C GLY A 281 -3.31 2.20 -15.25
N ALA A 282 -4.10 1.13 -15.38
CA ALA A 282 -5.34 0.99 -14.61
C ALA A 282 -5.08 0.83 -13.10
N MET A 283 -4.04 0.09 -12.73
CA MET A 283 -3.60 -0.03 -11.32
C MET A 283 -3.10 1.31 -10.77
N GLU A 284 -2.32 2.06 -11.55
CA GLU A 284 -1.85 3.39 -11.16
C GLU A 284 -3.01 4.38 -10.96
N ALA A 285 -3.97 4.39 -11.87
CA ALA A 285 -5.17 5.20 -11.76
C ALA A 285 -6.02 4.83 -10.53
N HIS A 286 -6.17 3.52 -10.26
CA HIS A 286 -6.85 3.04 -9.05
C HIS A 286 -6.14 3.48 -7.78
N LEU A 287 -4.81 3.35 -7.71
CA LEU A 287 -4.03 3.81 -6.55
C LEU A 287 -4.16 5.33 -6.36
N ALA A 288 -4.17 6.11 -7.44
CA ALA A 288 -4.38 7.55 -7.38
C ALA A 288 -5.77 7.91 -6.83
N TRP A 289 -6.82 7.22 -7.29
CA TRP A 289 -8.17 7.33 -6.73
C TRP A 289 -8.21 6.92 -5.27
N TRP A 290 -7.67 5.76 -4.91
CA TRP A 290 -7.69 5.23 -3.54
C TRP A 290 -6.94 6.15 -2.57
N MET A 291 -5.82 6.74 -2.98
CA MET A 291 -5.12 7.72 -2.14
C MET A 291 -6.02 8.91 -1.79
N ARG A 292 -6.72 9.46 -2.78
CA ARG A 292 -7.58 10.64 -2.62
C ARG A 292 -8.89 10.32 -1.87
N GLU A 293 -9.57 9.26 -2.25
CA GLU A 293 -10.94 8.96 -1.76
C GLU A 293 -10.97 8.05 -0.52
N VAL A 294 -9.86 7.38 -0.20
CA VAL A 294 -9.81 6.43 0.92
C VAL A 294 -8.69 6.80 1.89
N ALA A 295 -7.45 6.92 1.42
CA ALA A 295 -6.31 7.15 2.32
C ALA A 295 -6.29 8.55 2.94
N ASP A 296 -6.66 9.58 2.18
CA ASP A 296 -6.65 10.99 2.59
C ASP A 296 -7.82 11.35 3.52
N VAL A 297 -8.97 10.69 3.37
CA VAL A 297 -10.21 10.99 4.13
C VAL A 297 -10.50 10.03 5.28
N ARG A 298 -9.70 8.97 5.48
CA ARG A 298 -9.86 8.05 6.61
C ARG A 298 -9.53 8.73 7.93
N ARG A 299 -10.19 8.34 9.02
CA ARG A 299 -9.69 8.65 10.37
C ARG A 299 -8.52 7.73 10.69
N HIS A 300 -7.32 8.30 10.81
CA HIS A 300 -6.11 7.52 11.03
C HIS A 300 -6.00 7.10 12.50
N GLY A 301 -5.90 5.79 12.77
CA GLY A 301 -6.00 5.24 14.14
C GLY A 301 -4.97 5.74 15.16
N THR A 302 -3.83 6.29 14.72
CA THR A 302 -2.85 6.90 15.65
C THR A 302 -3.14 8.38 15.93
N THR A 303 -3.59 9.14 14.92
CA THR A 303 -3.74 10.60 15.01
C THR A 303 -5.17 11.01 15.33
N GLY A 304 -6.16 10.13 15.13
CA GLY A 304 -7.59 10.40 15.31
C GLY A 304 -8.22 11.28 14.23
N GLU A 305 -7.38 11.90 13.38
CA GLU A 305 -7.74 12.88 12.36
C GLU A 305 -7.60 12.31 10.96
N ARG A 306 -8.17 13.03 9.98
CA ARG A 306 -7.99 12.73 8.56
C ARG A 306 -6.64 13.26 8.07
N PRO A 307 -5.83 12.44 7.37
CA PRO A 307 -4.52 12.87 6.88
C PRO A 307 -4.55 14.15 6.04
N LEU A 308 -5.54 14.30 5.15
CA LEU A 308 -5.65 15.50 4.31
C LEU A 308 -5.95 16.76 5.11
N GLU A 309 -6.93 16.71 6.02
CA GLU A 309 -7.31 17.85 6.86
C GLU A 309 -6.14 18.29 7.75
N ARG A 310 -5.46 17.32 8.39
CA ARG A 310 -4.27 17.57 9.21
C ARG A 310 -3.10 18.14 8.39
N PHE A 311 -2.94 17.66 7.15
CA PHE A 311 -1.91 18.17 6.24
C PHE A 311 -2.19 19.63 5.85
N GLN A 312 -3.41 19.94 5.43
CA GLN A 312 -3.79 21.29 5.01
C GLN A 312 -3.72 22.31 6.15
N ARG A 313 -4.12 21.90 7.37
CA ARG A 313 -4.12 22.75 8.56
C ARG A 313 -2.70 23.12 9.02
N ASP A 314 -1.80 22.13 9.13
CA ASP A 314 -0.55 22.32 9.88
C ASP A 314 0.74 22.06 9.07
N GLU A 315 0.68 21.25 8.00
CA GLU A 315 1.89 20.70 7.37
C GLU A 315 2.20 21.29 5.99
N ALA A 316 1.19 21.64 5.20
CA ALA A 316 1.39 22.16 3.85
C ALA A 316 2.25 23.43 3.82
N SER A 317 2.03 24.36 4.75
CA SER A 317 2.82 25.59 4.90
C SER A 317 4.18 25.38 5.58
N ALA A 318 4.38 24.25 6.26
CA ALA A 318 5.64 23.90 6.92
C ALA A 318 6.64 23.20 5.97
N LEU A 319 6.18 22.73 4.80
CA LEU A 319 7.06 22.17 3.77
C LEU A 319 7.86 23.27 3.07
N ARG A 320 9.08 22.94 2.66
CA ARG A 320 9.90 23.84 1.83
C ARG A 320 9.29 23.95 0.43
N PRO A 321 9.26 25.13 -0.20
CA PRO A 321 8.70 25.30 -1.53
C PRO A 321 9.52 24.55 -2.60
N LEU A 322 8.85 24.09 -3.66
CA LEU A 322 9.50 23.43 -4.81
C LEU A 322 10.35 24.39 -5.66
N CYS A 323 10.10 25.70 -5.58
CA CYS A 323 10.79 26.76 -6.33
C CYS A 323 10.91 26.54 -7.84
N GLY A 324 10.00 25.78 -8.46
CA GLY A 324 10.06 25.47 -9.90
C GLY A 324 11.30 24.69 -10.34
N LYS A 325 12.01 24.02 -9.42
CA LYS A 325 13.22 23.26 -9.75
C LYS A 325 12.92 22.19 -10.82
N PRO A 326 13.80 22.05 -11.84
CA PRO A 326 13.62 21.02 -12.85
C PRO A 326 13.72 19.62 -12.21
N SER A 327 13.17 18.63 -12.91
CA SER A 327 13.30 17.24 -12.48
C SER A 327 14.77 16.82 -12.44
N PHE A 328 15.19 16.17 -11.36
CA PHE A 328 16.56 15.63 -11.26
C PHE A 328 16.76 14.48 -12.25
N LEU A 329 15.70 13.72 -12.52
CA LEU A 329 15.71 12.61 -13.46
C LEU A 329 15.60 13.04 -14.93
N ALA A 330 15.25 14.30 -15.17
CA ALA A 330 15.24 14.91 -16.50
C ALA A 330 16.63 15.29 -16.99
N GLU A 331 17.73 14.90 -16.33
CA GLU A 331 19.06 14.98 -16.92
C GLU A 331 19.62 13.59 -17.15
N ARG A 332 19.17 12.97 -18.24
CA ARG A 332 19.86 11.81 -18.81
C ARG A 332 20.67 12.27 -20.00
N GLU A 333 21.98 12.23 -19.87
CA GLU A 333 22.91 12.46 -20.97
C GLU A 333 23.44 11.13 -21.50
N GLN A 334 23.24 10.88 -22.78
CA GLN A 334 23.79 9.71 -23.47
C GLN A 334 24.56 10.16 -24.71
N LYS A 335 25.82 9.76 -24.79
CA LYS A 335 26.63 10.00 -26.00
C LYS A 335 26.25 8.99 -27.08
N ARG A 336 25.93 9.48 -28.28
CA ARG A 336 25.53 8.68 -29.44
C ARG A 336 26.24 9.17 -30.69
N VAL A 337 26.45 8.26 -31.65
CA VAL A 337 26.96 8.59 -32.98
C VAL A 337 25.77 8.68 -33.92
N VAL A 338 25.73 9.73 -34.74
CA VAL A 338 24.69 9.87 -35.78
C VAL A 338 24.95 8.85 -36.87
N ALA A 339 23.97 7.99 -37.13
CA ALA A 339 24.04 6.97 -38.16
C ALA A 339 23.83 7.55 -39.57
N LYS A 340 24.05 6.72 -40.61
CA LYS A 340 23.97 7.12 -42.03
C LYS A 340 22.58 7.60 -42.46
N ASP A 341 21.55 7.26 -41.70
CA ASP A 341 20.15 7.66 -41.87
C ASP A 341 19.81 9.02 -41.22
N CYS A 342 20.84 9.78 -40.81
CA CYS A 342 20.73 11.01 -40.04
C CYS A 342 19.95 10.83 -38.73
N CYS A 343 19.97 9.65 -38.11
CA CYS A 343 19.27 9.41 -36.85
C CYS A 343 20.23 8.93 -35.76
N ILE A 344 19.83 9.15 -34.50
CA ILE A 344 20.39 8.45 -33.34
C ILE A 344 19.35 7.53 -32.74
N GLN A 345 19.83 6.41 -32.19
CA GLN A 345 18.98 5.49 -31.45
C GLN A 345 19.06 5.78 -29.94
N LEU A 346 17.89 5.96 -29.33
CA LEU A 346 17.74 6.18 -27.89
C LEU A 346 16.55 5.37 -27.38
N GLU A 347 16.82 4.46 -26.43
CA GLU A 347 15.81 3.58 -25.80
C GLU A 347 14.90 2.86 -26.83
N GLY A 348 15.47 2.39 -27.94
CA GLY A 348 14.74 1.66 -28.98
C GLY A 348 13.96 2.54 -29.98
N ASN A 349 14.02 3.86 -29.85
CA ASN A 349 13.42 4.83 -30.77
C ASN A 349 14.51 5.59 -31.56
N TRP A 350 14.14 6.16 -32.71
CA TRP A 350 15.05 6.91 -33.59
C TRP A 350 14.70 8.41 -33.62
N TYR A 351 15.70 9.25 -33.41
CA TYR A 351 15.57 10.71 -33.43
C TYR A 351 16.50 11.32 -34.47
N SER A 352 15.96 12.13 -35.38
CA SER A 352 16.75 12.71 -36.47
C SER A 352 17.71 13.82 -36.00
N ALA A 353 18.86 13.92 -36.64
CA ALA A 353 19.88 14.95 -36.46
C ALA A 353 20.26 15.55 -37.82
N PRO A 354 20.78 16.79 -37.87
CA PRO A 354 21.24 17.40 -39.12
C PRO A 354 22.27 16.53 -39.86
N GLN A 355 22.13 16.43 -41.20
CA GLN A 355 23.00 15.59 -42.05
C GLN A 355 24.50 15.88 -41.90
N GLN A 356 24.89 17.12 -41.57
CA GLN A 356 26.29 17.52 -41.42
C GLN A 356 26.97 16.81 -40.23
N LEU A 357 26.17 16.20 -39.35
CA LEU A 357 26.62 15.51 -38.14
C LEU A 357 26.70 13.99 -38.31
N ILE A 358 26.42 13.43 -39.50
CA ILE A 358 26.59 12.00 -39.76
C ILE A 358 28.02 11.56 -39.38
N GLY A 359 28.12 10.47 -38.59
CA GLY A 359 29.39 9.95 -38.09
C GLY A 359 29.99 10.73 -36.91
N GLN A 360 29.45 11.90 -36.54
CA GLN A 360 29.90 12.67 -35.39
C GLN A 360 29.26 12.18 -34.08
N ARG A 361 29.97 12.37 -32.97
CA ARG A 361 29.48 12.10 -31.61
C ARG A 361 28.68 13.29 -31.11
N ILE A 362 27.44 13.04 -30.71
CA ILE A 362 26.53 14.02 -30.11
C ILE A 362 26.05 13.54 -28.74
N THR A 363 25.66 14.48 -27.88
CA THR A 363 25.05 14.21 -26.58
C THR A 363 23.54 14.31 -26.71
N ALA A 364 22.82 13.22 -26.47
CA ALA A 364 21.38 13.22 -26.32
C ALA A 364 21.04 13.49 -24.85
N GLN A 365 20.41 14.63 -24.59
CA GLN A 365 19.94 15.05 -23.27
C GLN A 365 18.41 14.92 -23.21
N VAL A 366 17.91 14.05 -22.34
CA VAL A 366 16.45 13.83 -22.19
C VAL A 366 15.92 14.68 -21.06
N ARG A 367 15.23 15.79 -21.37
CA ARG A 367 14.65 16.76 -20.42
C ARG A 367 13.14 16.92 -20.61
N HIS A 368 12.35 16.81 -19.54
CA HIS A 368 10.92 17.20 -19.51
C HIS A 368 10.08 16.64 -20.69
N GLN A 369 10.21 15.35 -21.00
CA GLN A 369 9.58 14.71 -22.17
C GLN A 369 10.07 15.23 -23.54
N THR A 370 11.28 15.79 -23.60
CA THR A 370 11.93 16.27 -24.82
C THR A 370 13.34 15.68 -24.89
N VAL A 371 13.75 15.21 -26.06
CA VAL A 371 15.12 14.78 -26.38
C VAL A 371 15.82 15.93 -27.09
N ARG A 372 16.81 16.53 -26.43
CA ARG A 372 17.71 17.54 -27.01
C ARG A 372 18.96 16.86 -27.52
N LEU A 373 19.32 17.14 -28.76
CA LEU A 373 20.57 16.70 -29.35
C LEU A 373 21.57 17.85 -29.27
N LEU A 374 22.72 17.63 -28.65
CA LEU A 374 23.78 18.62 -28.49
C LEU A 374 25.04 18.19 -29.22
N HIS A 375 25.61 19.08 -30.02
CA HIS A 375 26.92 18.92 -30.63
C HIS A 375 27.85 20.03 -30.14
N ARG A 376 28.97 19.67 -29.49
CA ARG A 376 29.94 20.61 -28.90
C ARG A 376 29.28 21.68 -27.99
N GLY A 377 28.28 21.26 -27.21
CA GLY A 377 27.57 22.14 -26.27
C GLY A 377 26.46 23.00 -26.88
N ARG A 378 26.24 22.96 -28.20
CA ARG A 378 25.12 23.66 -28.87
C ARG A 378 23.99 22.70 -29.19
N ILE A 379 22.74 23.13 -28.97
CA ILE A 379 21.54 22.36 -29.34
C ILE A 379 21.42 22.36 -30.86
N VAL A 380 21.37 21.17 -31.45
CA VAL A 380 21.26 20.95 -32.90
C VAL A 380 19.89 20.41 -33.32
N ALA A 381 19.14 19.81 -32.39
CA ALA A 381 17.76 19.37 -32.61
C ALA A 381 17.02 19.17 -31.28
N GLU A 382 15.70 19.31 -31.30
CA GLU A 382 14.81 18.98 -30.19
C GLU A 382 13.66 18.10 -30.69
N HIS A 383 13.34 17.02 -29.96
CA HIS A 383 12.27 16.09 -30.30
C HIS A 383 11.39 15.79 -29.10
N PRO A 384 10.09 15.50 -29.26
CA PRO A 384 9.29 14.94 -28.18
C PRO A 384 9.76 13.53 -27.82
N LEU A 385 9.96 13.25 -26.54
CA LEU A 385 10.34 11.95 -26.00
C LEU A 385 9.23 10.94 -26.23
N GLN A 386 9.60 9.80 -26.77
CA GLN A 386 8.70 8.67 -27.01
C GLN A 386 8.93 7.57 -25.98
N SER A 387 7.86 6.87 -25.61
CA SER A 387 7.92 5.70 -24.73
C SER A 387 8.93 4.68 -25.24
N ALA A 388 9.74 4.11 -24.35
CA ALA A 388 10.82 3.20 -24.71
C ALA A 388 10.32 1.98 -25.55
N ASN A 389 11.13 1.56 -26.52
CA ASN A 389 10.89 0.42 -27.42
C ASN A 389 9.64 0.50 -28.31
N HIS A 390 9.08 1.68 -28.54
CA HIS A 390 8.01 1.87 -29.54
C HIS A 390 8.49 1.69 -30.98
N ARG A 391 9.80 1.65 -31.21
CA ARG A 391 10.42 1.53 -32.54
C ARG A 391 9.93 2.61 -33.51
N CYS A 392 9.59 3.79 -32.99
CA CYS A 392 9.13 4.92 -33.81
C CYS A 392 10.32 5.80 -34.23
N ARG A 393 10.19 6.44 -35.39
CA ARG A 393 11.18 7.40 -35.91
C ARG A 393 10.61 8.82 -35.90
N GLN A 394 11.23 9.70 -35.13
CA GLN A 394 10.92 11.13 -35.06
C GLN A 394 11.81 11.90 -36.03
N VAL A 395 11.18 12.49 -37.05
CA VAL A 395 11.87 13.11 -38.18
C VAL A 395 11.49 14.58 -38.26
N ILE A 396 12.49 15.45 -38.18
CA ILE A 396 12.38 16.85 -38.58
C ILE A 396 12.81 16.93 -40.05
N ARG A 397 11.89 17.31 -40.94
CA ARG A 397 12.10 17.24 -42.40
C ARG A 397 13.31 18.06 -42.88
N SER A 398 13.62 19.18 -42.23
CA SER A 398 14.77 20.02 -42.59
C SER A 398 16.13 19.33 -42.37
N HIS A 399 16.21 18.28 -41.54
CA HIS A 399 17.47 17.56 -41.33
C HIS A 399 17.93 16.74 -42.55
N TRP A 400 17.02 16.47 -43.48
CA TRP A 400 17.30 15.76 -44.73
C TRP A 400 17.39 16.69 -45.95
N GLN A 401 17.37 18.00 -45.73
CA GLN A 401 17.42 18.99 -46.79
C GLN A 401 18.79 18.95 -47.49
N GLY A 402 18.79 18.59 -48.77
CA GLY A 402 20.01 18.40 -49.59
C GLY A 402 20.51 16.96 -49.73
N LEU A 403 19.85 15.96 -49.11
CA LEU A 403 20.21 14.54 -49.28
C LEU A 403 19.64 13.92 -50.58
N LEU A 404 18.54 14.48 -51.09
CA LEU A 404 17.92 14.05 -52.33
C LEU A 404 18.24 15.05 -53.43
N PRO A 405 18.84 14.63 -54.57
CA PRO A 405 18.98 15.47 -55.75
C PRO A 405 17.62 16.05 -56.17
N ALA A 406 17.60 17.32 -56.58
CA ALA A 406 16.38 18.01 -56.99
C ALA A 406 15.63 17.23 -58.10
N GLU A 407 16.38 16.60 -59.00
CA GLU A 407 15.85 15.76 -60.09
C GLU A 407 15.05 14.55 -59.58
N GLN A 408 15.53 13.86 -58.54
CA GLN A 408 14.83 12.71 -57.96
C GLN A 408 13.56 13.12 -57.21
N LEU A 409 13.59 14.28 -56.55
CA LEU A 409 12.39 14.87 -55.94
C LEU A 409 11.35 15.26 -56.99
N GLN A 410 11.81 15.76 -58.14
CA GLN A 410 10.95 16.16 -59.26
C GLN A 410 10.35 14.94 -59.96
N GLN A 411 11.14 13.87 -60.18
CA GLN A 411 10.65 12.58 -60.68
C GLN A 411 9.65 11.93 -59.72
N ALA A 412 9.93 11.88 -58.41
CA ALA A 412 9.00 11.33 -57.42
C ALA A 412 7.69 12.13 -57.37
N ARG A 413 7.75 13.47 -57.48
CA ARG A 413 6.55 14.31 -57.56
C ARG A 413 5.76 14.10 -58.85
N ALA A 414 6.43 13.99 -59.98
CA ALA A 414 5.80 13.68 -61.27
C ALA A 414 5.12 12.30 -61.25
N SER A 415 5.74 11.32 -60.59
CA SER A 415 5.20 9.96 -60.41
C SER A 415 3.93 9.90 -59.56
N LEU A 416 3.72 10.91 -58.69
CA LEU A 416 2.58 11.01 -57.78
C LEU A 416 1.43 11.84 -58.36
N GLN A 417 1.61 12.50 -59.51
CA GLN A 417 0.52 13.19 -60.20
C GLN A 417 -0.27 12.18 -61.04
N PRO A 418 -1.60 12.04 -60.86
CA PRO A 418 -2.40 11.21 -61.73
C PRO A 418 -2.40 11.82 -63.13
N ALA A 419 -1.91 11.09 -64.11
CA ALA A 419 -2.10 11.44 -65.51
C ALA A 419 -3.60 11.37 -65.81
N ILE A 420 -4.28 12.53 -65.84
CA ILE A 420 -5.62 12.64 -66.39
C ILE A 420 -5.42 12.57 -67.91
N PRO A 421 -5.87 11.51 -68.60
CA PRO A 421 -5.81 11.50 -70.05
C PRO A 421 -6.85 12.51 -70.55
N ASP A 422 -6.40 13.47 -71.35
CA ASP A 422 -7.26 14.33 -72.16
C ASP A 422 -8.09 13.46 -73.10
N ARG A 423 -9.30 13.09 -72.67
CA ARG A 423 -10.29 12.44 -73.52
C ARG A 423 -11.65 13.10 -73.35
N CYS A 424 -11.67 14.42 -73.51
CA CYS A 424 -12.88 15.21 -73.68
C CYS A 424 -12.80 16.01 -74.99
N GLN A 425 -12.82 15.30 -76.12
CA GLN A 425 -13.40 15.84 -77.35
C GLN A 425 -14.29 14.75 -77.98
N ALA A 426 -15.43 15.19 -78.49
CA ALA A 426 -16.48 14.44 -79.19
C ALA A 426 -17.51 13.72 -78.30
N THR A 427 -18.63 14.41 -78.06
CA THR A 427 -19.96 13.79 -77.99
C THR A 427 -20.37 13.28 -79.38
N PRO A 428 -20.67 11.99 -79.55
CA PRO A 428 -21.70 11.57 -80.48
C PRO A 428 -22.97 11.24 -79.69
N ALA A 429 -24.09 11.77 -80.19
CA ALA A 429 -25.42 11.40 -79.73
C ALA A 429 -25.65 9.90 -79.99
N VAL A 430 -25.97 9.14 -78.94
CA VAL A 430 -26.49 7.77 -79.06
C VAL A 430 -27.61 7.61 -78.03
N GLY A 431 -28.80 7.26 -78.53
CA GLY A 431 -30.00 6.96 -77.74
C GLY A 431 -29.81 5.78 -76.78
N PRO A 432 -30.79 5.50 -75.91
CA PRO A 432 -30.55 4.67 -74.73
C PRO A 432 -30.46 3.19 -75.10
N PRO A 433 -29.42 2.46 -74.65
CA PRO A 433 -29.49 1.02 -74.62
C PRO A 433 -29.38 0.50 -73.18
N ALA A 434 -30.49 -0.10 -72.77
CA ALA A 434 -30.62 -1.30 -71.95
C ALA A 434 -29.58 -1.57 -70.86
N THR A 435 -30.06 -1.55 -69.62
CA THR A 435 -29.48 -2.19 -68.44
C THR A 435 -29.05 -3.62 -68.76
N ARG A 436 -27.75 -3.85 -68.96
CA ARG A 436 -27.18 -5.19 -69.05
C ARG A 436 -26.50 -5.49 -67.71
N ALA A 437 -27.08 -6.43 -66.98
CA ALA A 437 -26.59 -6.92 -65.70
C ALA A 437 -25.11 -7.35 -65.82
N VAL A 438 -24.24 -6.70 -65.05
CA VAL A 438 -22.87 -7.18 -64.84
C VAL A 438 -22.95 -8.37 -63.89
N ARG A 439 -22.38 -9.49 -64.34
CA ARG A 439 -22.28 -10.75 -63.60
C ARG A 439 -21.62 -10.51 -62.25
N THR A 440 -22.32 -10.90 -61.20
CA THR A 440 -21.82 -11.09 -59.84
C THR A 440 -20.54 -11.92 -59.85
N SER A 441 -19.43 -11.37 -59.37
CA SER A 441 -18.32 -12.19 -58.90
C SER A 441 -18.78 -12.86 -57.59
N SER A 442 -18.61 -14.18 -57.51
CA SER A 442 -19.10 -15.04 -56.42
C SER A 442 -18.38 -14.87 -55.08
N LEU A 443 -17.73 -13.73 -54.83
CA LEU A 443 -16.93 -13.48 -53.62
C LEU A 443 -17.26 -12.19 -52.88
N ALA A 444 -18.25 -11.40 -53.33
CA ALA A 444 -18.75 -10.26 -52.56
C ALA A 444 -20.08 -10.63 -51.92
N ARG A 445 -20.05 -11.02 -50.63
CA ARG A 445 -21.28 -11.10 -49.81
C ARG A 445 -21.80 -9.68 -49.55
N SER A 446 -23.12 -9.53 -49.55
CA SER A 446 -23.80 -8.27 -49.26
C SER A 446 -23.54 -7.85 -47.81
N LEU A 447 -23.44 -6.55 -47.55
CA LEU A 447 -23.30 -6.00 -46.18
C LEU A 447 -24.48 -6.37 -45.26
N SER A 448 -25.62 -6.83 -45.82
CA SER A 448 -26.74 -7.39 -45.05
C SER A 448 -26.41 -8.71 -44.36
N ASP A 449 -25.44 -9.49 -44.85
CA ASP A 449 -25.10 -10.81 -44.32
C ASP A 449 -24.30 -10.72 -43.01
N TYR A 450 -23.75 -9.56 -42.67
CA TYR A 450 -23.04 -9.30 -41.42
C TYR A 450 -23.95 -8.84 -40.27
N ALA A 451 -25.22 -8.54 -40.54
CA ALA A 451 -26.17 -8.13 -39.50
C ALA A 451 -26.60 -9.30 -38.59
N ALA A 452 -26.45 -10.56 -39.03
CA ALA A 452 -26.80 -11.75 -38.25
C ALA A 452 -25.69 -12.23 -37.29
N VAL A 453 -24.47 -11.68 -37.36
CA VAL A 453 -23.36 -12.07 -36.46
C VAL A 453 -23.33 -11.21 -35.18
N LEU A 454 -24.10 -10.12 -35.13
CA LEU A 454 -24.17 -9.23 -33.96
C LEU A 454 -25.28 -9.61 -32.96
N THR A 455 -26.07 -10.66 -33.21
CA THR A 455 -27.12 -11.12 -32.28
C THR A 455 -26.75 -12.34 -31.44
N GLU A 456 -25.53 -12.90 -31.56
CA GLU A 456 -25.05 -14.03 -30.74
C GLU A 456 -23.97 -13.66 -29.69
N VAL A 457 -23.74 -12.37 -29.41
CA VAL A 457 -22.78 -11.92 -28.36
C VAL A 457 -23.46 -11.24 -27.16
N GLU A 458 -24.79 -11.16 -27.14
CA GLU A 458 -25.55 -10.65 -25.97
C GLU A 458 -26.58 -11.65 -25.42
N ALA A 459 -26.22 -12.95 -25.35
CA ALA A 459 -26.95 -13.96 -24.58
C ALA A 459 -26.06 -14.57 -23.49
#